data_AF-A0ABD5MGN2-F1
#
_entry.id   AF-A0ABD5MGN2-F1
#
_cell.length_a   1.000
_cell.length_b   1.000
_cell.length_c   1.000
_cell.angle_alpha   90.00
_cell.angle_beta   90.00
_cell.angle_gamma   90.00
#
_symmetry.space_group_name_H-M   'P 1'
#
loop_
_entity.id
_entity.type
_entity.pdbx_description
1 polymer ?
#
loop_
_entity_poly.entity_id
_entity_poly.type
_entity_poly.pdbx_seq_one_letter_code
_entity_poly.pdbx_strand_id
1 'polypeptide(L)'
;MQSEPNADADATPDAAAGREGLGRRIMLAVGVSIVGISAGIGWFVGSNGSAVASEMPVLGTGVTLPVTPLAFALYGVVISGGLLGLLFGLVELVSRAERAEDGV
;
A
#
# COMPACT_ATOMS: atom_id res chain seq x y z
N MET A 1 30.87 2.40 -58.45
CA MET A 1 30.21 3.23 -57.43
C MET A 1 28.93 2.52 -57.03
N GLN A 2 29.00 1.67 -56.00
CA GLN A 2 27.82 1.09 -55.35
C GLN A 2 27.53 1.98 -54.15
N SER A 3 26.46 2.74 -54.26
CA SER A 3 25.85 3.42 -53.13
C SER A 3 25.03 2.39 -52.39
N GLU A 4 25.51 1.90 -51.25
CA GLU A 4 24.65 1.28 -50.23
C GLU A 4 24.37 2.32 -49.15
N PRO A 5 23.31 3.13 -49.29
CA PRO A 5 22.66 3.78 -48.15
C PRO A 5 21.57 2.84 -47.63
N ASN A 6 21.76 2.31 -46.42
CA ASN A 6 20.73 2.37 -45.36
C ASN A 6 21.30 1.75 -44.08
N ALA A 7 22.03 2.58 -43.33
CA ALA A 7 22.30 2.36 -41.91
C ALA A 7 21.15 2.87 -41.02
N ASP A 8 19.94 3.00 -41.58
CA ASP A 8 18.73 3.45 -40.90
C ASP A 8 17.65 2.36 -40.96
N ALA A 9 18.00 1.14 -40.55
CA ALA A 9 17.01 0.26 -39.93
C ALA A 9 16.73 0.84 -38.54
N ASP A 10 15.98 1.92 -38.59
CA ASP A 10 15.49 2.78 -37.53
C ASP A 10 15.09 1.95 -36.31
N ALA A 11 15.80 2.23 -35.22
CA ALA A 11 15.53 1.71 -33.92
C ALA A 11 14.15 2.19 -33.45
N THR A 12 13.12 1.37 -33.53
CA THR A 12 11.92 1.54 -32.68
C THR A 12 11.21 0.18 -32.57
N PRO A 13 10.99 -0.37 -31.36
CA PRO A 13 10.53 0.43 -30.23
C PRO A 13 11.25 0.17 -28.91
N ASP A 14 11.65 1.27 -28.26
CA ASP A 14 11.84 1.37 -26.82
C ASP A 14 10.48 1.22 -26.08
N ALA A 15 9.66 0.24 -26.47
CA ALA A 15 8.30 0.00 -25.95
C ALA A 15 8.23 -1.08 -24.89
N ALA A 16 9.36 -1.62 -24.41
CA ALA A 16 9.35 -2.70 -23.42
C ALA A 16 10.33 -2.52 -22.25
N ALA A 17 11.04 -1.39 -22.15
CA ALA A 17 11.68 -1.03 -20.88
C ALA A 17 10.59 -0.56 -19.92
N GLY A 18 10.04 -1.49 -19.14
CA GLY A 18 9.07 -1.18 -18.08
C GLY A 18 9.62 -0.05 -17.20
N ARG A 19 8.88 1.07 -17.13
CA ARG A 19 9.34 2.30 -16.46
C ARG A 19 9.88 1.98 -15.06
N GLU A 20 11.15 2.25 -14.84
CA GLU A 20 11.81 2.00 -13.55
C GLU A 20 10.98 2.61 -12.41
N GLY A 21 10.68 1.80 -11.39
CA GLY A 21 9.91 2.24 -10.22
C GLY A 21 8.39 2.35 -10.40
N LEU A 22 7.82 2.04 -11.57
CA LEU A 22 6.37 2.04 -11.78
C LEU A 22 5.64 1.07 -10.83
N GLY A 23 6.19 -0.15 -10.64
CA GLY A 23 5.63 -1.14 -9.72
C GLY A 23 5.55 -0.63 -8.28
N ARG A 24 6.61 0.01 -7.78
CA ARG A 24 6.63 0.66 -6.46
C ARG A 24 5.56 1.73 -6.35
N ARG A 25 5.42 2.56 -7.40
CA ARG A 25 4.45 3.66 -7.42
C ARG A 25 3.01 3.16 -7.42
N ILE A 26 2.71 2.09 -8.17
CA ILE A 26 1.40 1.44 -8.16
C ILE A 26 1.11 0.83 -6.78
N MET A 27 2.05 0.09 -6.20
CA MET A 27 1.87 -0.51 -4.87
C MET A 27 1.64 0.54 -3.77
N LEU A 28 2.37 1.67 -3.81
CA LEU A 28 2.14 2.78 -2.90
C LEU A 28 0.77 3.44 -3.12
N ALA A 29 0.37 3.65 -4.37
CA ALA A 29 -0.95 4.20 -4.69
C ALA A 29 -2.08 3.30 -4.16
N VAL A 30 -1.95 1.99 -4.34
CA VAL A 30 -2.90 1.01 -3.80
C VAL A 30 -2.92 1.06 -2.27
N GLY A 31 -1.76 1.06 -1.62
CA GLY A 31 -1.67 1.12 -0.16
C GLY A 31 -2.30 2.38 0.43
N VAL A 32 -1.99 3.55 -0.14
CA VAL A 32 -2.62 4.83 0.27
C VAL A 32 -4.12 4.79 0.06
N SER A 33 -4.58 4.20 -1.05
CA SER A 33 -6.02 4.07 -1.35
C SER A 33 -6.72 3.21 -0.29
N ILE A 34 -6.14 2.06 0.09
CA ILE A 34 -6.69 1.16 1.12
C ILE A 34 -6.76 1.87 2.47
N VAL A 35 -5.72 2.60 2.85
CA VAL A 35 -5.69 3.37 4.11
C VAL A 35 -6.74 4.48 4.09
N GLY A 36 -6.88 5.20 2.98
CA GLY A 36 -7.91 6.23 2.81
C GLY A 36 -9.33 5.68 2.88
N ILE A 37 -9.60 4.55 2.23
CA ILE A 37 -10.90 3.85 2.31
C ILE A 37 -11.18 3.42 3.75
N SER A 38 -10.18 2.86 4.43
CA SER A 38 -10.29 2.42 5.82
C SER A 38 -10.60 3.58 6.77
N ALA A 39 -9.97 4.74 6.56
CA ALA A 39 -10.27 5.97 7.29
C ALA A 39 -11.72 6.44 7.06
N GLY A 40 -12.19 6.41 5.81
CA GLY A 40 -13.55 6.78 5.44
C GLY A 40 -14.60 5.85 6.06
N ILE A 41 -14.35 4.53 6.05
CA ILE A 41 -15.20 3.54 6.71
C ILE A 41 -15.23 3.80 8.22
N GLY A 42 -14.06 4.00 8.85
CA GLY A 42 -13.98 4.30 10.28
C GLY A 42 -14.75 5.57 10.65
N TRP A 43 -14.61 6.63 9.87
CA TRP A 43 -15.38 7.87 10.06
C TRP A 43 -16.88 7.62 10.03
N PHE A 44 -17.36 6.91 9.00
CA PHE A 44 -18.78 6.57 8.84
C PHE A 44 -19.28 5.70 10.00
N VAL A 45 -18.52 4.70 10.41
CA VAL A 45 -18.88 3.84 11.55
C VAL A 45 -18.95 4.66 12.84
N GLY A 46 -17.97 5.52 13.10
CA GLY A 46 -17.96 6.36 14.30
C GLY A 46 -19.08 7.41 14.32
N SER A 47 -19.46 7.97 13.17
CA SER A 47 -20.59 8.92 13.10
C SER A 47 -21.93 8.26 13.41
N ASN A 48 -22.13 7.02 12.97
CA ASN A 48 -23.38 6.30 13.20
C ASN A 48 -23.39 5.58 14.57
N GLY A 49 -22.26 5.04 15.02
CA GLY A 49 -22.14 4.29 16.27
C GLY A 49 -22.24 5.16 17.53
N SER A 50 -21.85 6.43 17.43
CA SER A 50 -21.92 7.38 18.55
C SER A 50 -23.33 7.57 19.14
N ALA A 51 -24.36 7.29 18.35
CA ALA A 51 -25.76 7.37 18.77
C ALA A 51 -26.19 6.19 19.67
N VAL A 52 -25.44 5.09 19.69
CA VAL A 52 -25.84 3.81 20.31
C VAL A 52 -24.98 3.49 21.54
N ALA A 53 -23.70 3.85 21.53
CA ALA A 53 -22.79 3.66 22.66
C ALA A 53 -21.68 4.70 22.65
N SER A 54 -21.26 5.16 23.84
CA SER A 54 -20.16 6.13 23.96
C SER A 54 -18.78 5.46 23.89
N GLU A 55 -18.69 4.20 24.28
CA GLU A 55 -17.45 3.42 24.30
C GLU A 55 -17.69 2.00 23.78
N MET A 56 -16.69 1.45 23.09
CA MET A 56 -16.71 0.08 22.57
C MET A 56 -15.45 -0.67 23.01
N PRO A 57 -15.56 -1.88 23.59
CA PRO A 57 -14.41 -2.71 23.89
C PRO A 57 -13.73 -3.17 22.59
N VAL A 58 -12.42 -2.98 22.49
CA VAL A 58 -11.64 -3.37 21.32
C VAL A 58 -11.37 -4.87 21.38
N LEU A 59 -11.88 -5.64 20.42
CA LEU A 59 -11.60 -7.08 20.28
C LEU A 59 -11.89 -7.91 21.55
N GLY A 60 -12.84 -7.47 22.38
CA GLY A 60 -13.16 -8.11 23.66
C GLY A 60 -12.08 -7.94 24.74
N THR A 61 -11.12 -7.05 24.52
CA THR A 61 -10.08 -6.69 25.51
C THR A 61 -10.61 -5.70 26.55
N GLY A 62 -9.87 -5.50 27.64
CA GLY A 62 -10.16 -4.46 28.64
C GLY A 62 -9.88 -3.02 28.18
N VAL A 63 -9.44 -2.82 26.93
CA VAL A 63 -9.20 -1.50 26.34
C VAL A 63 -10.47 -1.05 25.64
N THR A 64 -11.00 0.12 26.02
CA THR A 64 -12.15 0.74 25.37
C THR A 64 -11.69 1.81 24.38
N LEU A 65 -12.43 1.93 23.28
CA LEU A 65 -12.25 2.98 22.28
C LEU A 65 -13.49 3.90 22.29
N PRO A 66 -13.31 5.22 22.33
CA PRO A 66 -14.43 6.14 22.20
C PRO A 66 -15.07 6.00 20.82
N VAL A 67 -16.39 5.87 20.77
CA VAL A 67 -17.15 5.73 19.51
C VAL A 67 -17.37 7.10 18.89
N THR A 68 -16.28 7.71 18.42
CA THR A 68 -16.30 8.99 17.70
C THR A 68 -15.82 8.80 16.26
N PRO A 69 -16.27 9.63 15.30
CA PRO A 69 -15.84 9.54 13.90
C PRO A 69 -14.32 9.56 13.76
N LEU A 70 -13.66 10.48 14.48
CA LEU A 70 -12.22 10.65 14.40
C LEU A 70 -11.47 9.45 15.00
N ALA A 71 -11.89 8.94 16.17
CA ALA A 71 -11.24 7.79 16.79
C ALA A 71 -11.31 6.53 15.93
N PHE A 72 -12.47 6.26 15.32
CA PHE A 72 -12.64 5.10 14.43
C PHE A 72 -11.92 5.28 13.09
N ALA A 73 -11.88 6.50 12.54
CA ALA A 73 -11.07 6.78 11.35
C ALA A 73 -9.59 6.53 11.61
N LEU A 74 -9.06 7.04 12.73
CA LEU A 74 -7.67 6.83 13.15
C LEU A 74 -7.38 5.36 13.43
N TYR A 75 -8.30 4.64 14.09
CA TYR A 75 -8.19 3.20 14.28
C TYR A 75 -8.05 2.47 12.94
N GLY A 76 -8.90 2.79 11.97
CA GLY A 76 -8.81 2.24 10.61
C GLY A 76 -7.45 2.53 9.95
N VAL A 77 -6.92 3.75 10.08
CA VAL A 77 -5.60 4.13 9.55
C VAL A 77 -4.47 3.35 10.22
N VAL A 78 -4.47 3.27 11.55
CA VAL A 78 -3.41 2.60 12.32
C VAL A 78 -3.39 1.11 12.01
N ILE A 79 -4.55 0.45 12.01
CA ILE A 79 -4.64 -0.99 11.74
C ILE A 79 -4.27 -1.30 10.29
N SER A 80 -4.85 -0.59 9.31
CA SER A 80 -4.55 -0.84 7.90
C SER A 80 -3.09 -0.51 7.56
N GLY A 81 -2.58 0.64 8.01
CA GLY A 81 -1.20 1.04 7.81
C GLY A 81 -0.22 0.08 8.47
N GLY A 82 -0.52 -0.36 9.70
CA GLY A 82 0.27 -1.37 10.41
C GLY A 82 0.28 -2.71 9.68
N LEU A 83 -0.87 -3.18 9.20
CA LEU A 83 -0.96 -4.46 8.49
C LEU A 83 -0.23 -4.41 7.14
N LEU A 84 -0.42 -3.36 6.35
CA LEU A 84 0.29 -3.19 5.07
C LEU A 84 1.79 -3.04 5.30
N GLY A 85 2.20 -2.25 6.29
CA GLY A 85 3.59 -2.09 6.69
C GLY A 85 4.22 -3.41 7.13
N LEU A 86 3.48 -4.23 7.87
CA LEU A 86 3.90 -5.58 8.26
C LEU A 86 4.09 -6.47 7.02
N LEU A 87 3.09 -6.54 6.13
CA LEU A 87 3.17 -7.39 4.94
C LEU A 87 4.32 -6.97 4.02
N PHE A 88 4.46 -5.67 3.76
CA PHE A 88 5.57 -5.16 2.94
C PHE A 88 6.93 -5.37 3.62
N GLY A 89 6.99 -5.19 4.95
CA GLY A 89 8.18 -5.46 5.75
C GLY A 89 8.59 -6.93 5.71
N LEU A 90 7.63 -7.86 5.78
CA LEU A 90 7.89 -9.29 5.68
C LEU A 90 8.39 -9.69 4.28
N VAL A 91 7.78 -9.15 3.22
CA VAL A 91 8.24 -9.38 1.84
C VAL A 91 9.67 -8.87 1.67
N GLU A 92 9.97 -7.65 2.12
CA GLU A 92 11.32 -7.09 2.04
C GLU A 92 12.33 -7.90 2.87
N LEU A 93 11.92 -8.38 4.04
CA LEU A 93 12.75 -9.22 4.90
C LEU A 93 13.16 -10.53 4.19
N VAL A 94 12.20 -11.19 3.55
CA VAL A 94 12.45 -12.42 2.78
C VAL A 94 13.33 -12.12 1.57
N SER A 95 12.99 -11.10 0.78
CA SER A 95 13.80 -10.73 -0.39
C SER A 95 15.23 -10.32 -0.03
N ARG A 96 15.45 -9.76 1.16
CA ARG A 96 16.79 -9.46 1.67
C ARG A 96 17.55 -10.73 2.07
N ALA A 97 16.86 -11.71 2.66
CA ALA A 97 17.46 -13.00 3.02
C ALA A 97 17.92 -13.75 1.77
N GLU A 98 17.06 -13.84 0.74
CA GLU A 98 17.37 -14.49 -0.54
C GLU A 98 18.60 -13.87 -1.23
N ARG A 99 18.70 -12.53 -1.27
CA ARG A 99 19.88 -11.84 -1.83
C ARG A 99 21.18 -12.13 -1.08
N ALA A 100 21.10 -12.45 0.21
CA ALA A 100 22.28 -12.82 1.00
C ALA A 100 22.70 -14.28 0.76
N GLU A 101 21.77 -15.15 0.35
CA GLU A 101 22.02 -16.55 0.00
C GLU A 101 22.60 -16.70 -1.42
N ASP A 102 22.14 -15.89 -2.38
CA ASP A 102 22.61 -15.91 -3.78
C ASP A 102 23.97 -15.20 -3.99
N GLY A 103 24.48 -14.51 -2.97
CA GLY A 103 25.70 -13.70 -3.02
C GLY A 103 26.99 -14.41 -2.57
N VAL A 104 26.98 -15.75 -2.43
CA VAL A 104 28.13 -16.59 -2.05
C VAL A 104 28.63 -17.42 -3.23
#